data_AF-A0A1Y1KPE8-F1
#
_entry.id   AF-A0A1Y1KPE8-F1
#
_cell.length_a   1.000
_cell.length_b   1.000
_cell.length_c   1.000
_cell.angle_alpha   90.00
_cell.angle_beta   90.00
_cell.angle_gamma   90.00
#
_symmetry.space_group_name_H-M   'P 1'
#
loop_
_entity.id
_entity.type
_entity.pdbx_description
1 polymer ?
#
loop_
_entity_poly.entity_id
_entity_poly.type
_entity_poly.pdbx_seq_one_letter_code
_entity_poly.pdbx_strand_id
1 'polypeptide(L)'
;LERLEQGIADRVREEPKHIRDRLNRDHEIAQLLDQIQRQSSNLLNLYKDENGTRAGELQELNTGDPFDAFYKQLGDIREHHARYPNEQAENSEQRYKQKRG
;
A
#
# COMPACT_ATOMS: atom_id res chain seq x y z
N LEU A 1 2.62 4.79 1.99
CA LEU A 1 3.41 5.84 2.67
C LEU A 1 2.87 7.23 2.35
N GLU A 2 2.99 7.72 1.12
CA GLU A 2 2.56 9.08 0.73
C GLU A 2 1.12 9.45 1.15
N ARG A 3 0.15 8.53 1.00
CA ARG A 3 -1.24 8.78 1.46
C ARG A 3 -1.37 8.88 2.99
N LEU A 4 -0.55 8.15 3.75
CA LEU A 4 -0.54 8.25 5.21
C LEU A 4 0.07 9.59 5.65
N GLU A 5 1.13 10.02 4.98
CA GLU A 5 1.76 11.32 5.21
C GLU A 5 0.78 12.47 4.90
N GLN A 6 0.05 12.38 3.78
CA GLN A 6 -1.01 13.33 3.46
C GLN A 6 -2.11 13.33 4.54
N GLY A 7 -2.55 12.14 4.98
CA GLY A 7 -3.55 12.02 6.05
C GLY A 7 -3.11 12.62 7.39
N ILE A 8 -1.82 12.59 7.70
CA ILE A 8 -1.22 13.27 8.85
C ILE A 8 -1.20 14.79 8.59
N ALA A 9 -0.71 15.23 7.44
CA ALA A 9 -0.64 16.65 7.09
C ALA A 9 -2.01 17.32 7.14
N ASP A 10 -3.06 16.65 6.68
CA ASP A 10 -4.43 17.15 6.74
C ASP A 10 -4.91 17.31 8.18
N ARG A 11 -4.65 16.33 9.06
CA ARG A 11 -4.99 16.41 10.49
C ARG A 11 -4.20 17.48 11.22
N VAL A 12 -2.90 17.60 10.96
CA VAL A 12 -2.04 18.61 11.60
C VAL A 12 -2.52 20.03 11.28
N ARG A 13 -3.10 20.25 10.09
CA ARG A 13 -3.71 21.54 9.72
C ARG A 13 -5.03 21.83 10.44
N GLU A 14 -5.69 20.84 11.03
CA GLU A 14 -6.90 21.07 11.81
C GLU A 14 -6.55 21.69 13.17
N GLU A 15 -7.26 22.75 13.56
CA GLU A 15 -7.14 23.38 14.89
C GLU A 15 -8.43 23.22 15.71
N PRO A 16 -8.65 22.07 16.37
CA PRO A 16 -9.84 21.86 17.17
C PRO A 16 -9.88 22.78 18.39
N LYS A 17 -11.03 23.44 18.58
CA LYS A 17 -11.26 24.36 19.71
C LYS A 17 -11.40 23.62 21.04
N HIS A 18 -11.98 22.43 21.02
CA HIS A 18 -12.23 21.63 22.22
C HIS A 18 -11.10 20.62 22.47
N ILE A 19 -10.73 20.46 23.75
CA ILE A 19 -9.64 19.56 24.16
C ILE A 19 -9.88 18.11 23.75
N ARG A 20 -11.13 17.64 23.79
CA ARG A 20 -11.51 16.29 23.39
C ARG A 20 -11.19 16.03 21.92
N ASP A 21 -11.50 16.99 21.07
CA ASP A 21 -11.31 16.85 19.62
C ASP A 21 -9.83 16.97 19.26
N ARG A 22 -9.05 17.76 20.00
CA ARG A 22 -7.57 17.75 19.91
C ARG A 22 -6.99 16.39 20.26
N LEU A 23 -7.43 15.78 21.37
CA LEU A 23 -6.97 14.45 21.78
C LEU A 23 -7.32 13.38 20.74
N ASN A 24 -8.52 13.42 20.18
CA ASN A 24 -8.92 12.50 19.11
C ASN A 24 -8.02 12.63 17.87
N ARG A 25 -7.79 13.88 17.41
CA ARG A 25 -6.88 14.16 16.29
C ARG A 25 -5.47 13.63 16.55
N ASP A 26 -4.93 13.86 17.75
CA ASP A 26 -3.58 13.40 18.11
C ASP A 26 -3.50 11.87 18.16
N HIS A 27 -4.56 11.19 18.62
CA HIS A 27 -4.65 9.73 18.57
C HIS A 27 -4.70 9.19 17.13
N GLU A 28 -5.47 9.84 16.26
CA GLU A 28 -5.51 9.47 14.83
C GLU A 28 -4.14 9.65 14.17
N ILE A 29 -3.44 10.75 14.44
CA ILE A 29 -2.07 10.98 13.95
C ILE A 29 -1.12 9.88 14.44
N ALA A 30 -1.19 9.52 15.72
CA ALA A 30 -0.36 8.44 16.28
C ALA A 30 -0.61 7.10 15.57
N GLN A 31 -1.87 6.75 15.31
CA GLN A 31 -2.20 5.53 14.56
C GLN A 31 -1.63 5.55 13.13
N LEU A 32 -1.68 6.69 12.45
CA LEU A 32 -1.11 6.84 11.11
C LEU A 32 0.43 6.72 11.13
N LEU A 33 1.09 7.28 12.14
CA LEU A 33 2.54 7.16 12.32
C LEU A 33 2.97 5.71 12.56
N ASP A 34 2.23 4.97 13.40
CA ASP A 34 2.47 3.53 13.62
C ASP A 34 2.34 2.74 12.32
N GLN A 35 1.36 3.06 11.48
CA GLN A 35 1.19 2.43 10.17
C GLN A 35 2.35 2.76 9.22
N ILE A 36 2.81 4.01 9.20
CA ILE A 36 3.99 4.41 8.42
C ILE A 36 5.21 3.59 8.86
N GLN A 37 5.46 3.50 10.16
CA GLN A 37 6.63 2.78 10.67
C GLN A 37 6.58 1.30 10.26
N ARG A 38 5.43 0.64 10.42
CA ARG A 38 5.24 -0.77 10.01
C ARG A 38 5.45 -0.95 8.50
N GLN A 39 4.84 -0.10 7.68
CA GLN A 39 5.00 -0.16 6.21
C GLN A 39 6.44 0.06 5.78
N SER A 40 7.12 1.05 6.37
CA SER A 40 8.52 1.35 6.08
C SER A 40 9.45 0.20 6.49
N SER A 41 9.26 -0.40 7.66
CA SER A 41 10.04 -1.57 8.08
C SER A 41 9.84 -2.77 7.17
N ASN A 42 8.59 -3.04 6.77
CA ASN A 42 8.29 -4.12 5.83
C ASN A 42 8.93 -3.88 4.46
N LEU A 43 8.85 -2.64 3.95
CA LEU A 43 9.48 -2.24 2.70
C LEU A 43 11.00 -2.44 2.75
N LEU A 44 11.65 -1.99 3.83
CA LEU A 44 13.09 -2.21 4.03
C LEU A 44 13.45 -3.69 4.01
N ASN A 45 12.67 -4.54 4.69
CA ASN A 45 12.91 -5.98 4.69
C ASN A 45 12.72 -6.60 3.30
N LEU A 46 11.73 -6.15 2.54
CA LEU A 46 11.54 -6.59 1.15
C LEU A 46 12.70 -6.15 0.25
N TYR A 47 13.26 -4.96 0.45
CA TYR A 47 14.43 -4.47 -0.29
C TYR A 47 15.73 -5.15 0.09
N LYS A 48 15.88 -5.61 1.34
CA LYS A 48 17.03 -6.45 1.74
C LYS A 48 17.10 -7.74 0.94
N ASP A 49 15.94 -8.23 0.48
CA ASP A 49 15.83 -9.42 -0.37
C ASP A 49 16.59 -10.63 0.21
N GLU A 50 16.38 -10.91 1.50
CA GLU A 50 17.15 -11.95 2.23
C GLU A 50 17.06 -13.33 1.57
N ASN A 51 15.94 -13.62 0.89
CA ASN A 51 15.70 -14.88 0.20
C ASN A 51 16.07 -14.83 -1.30
N GLY A 52 16.53 -13.68 -1.82
CA GLY A 52 16.90 -13.49 -3.22
C GLY A 52 15.73 -13.55 -4.22
N THR A 53 14.49 -13.59 -3.74
CA THR A 53 13.29 -13.73 -4.57
C THR A 53 13.13 -12.56 -5.54
N ARG A 54 13.44 -11.34 -5.10
CA ARG A 54 13.33 -10.15 -5.95
C ARG A 54 14.45 -10.15 -7.01
N ALA A 55 15.67 -10.53 -6.63
CA ALA A 55 16.76 -10.71 -7.59
C ALA A 55 16.43 -11.79 -8.64
N GLY A 56 15.80 -12.89 -8.22
CA GLY A 56 15.34 -13.96 -9.10
C GLY A 56 14.29 -13.48 -10.11
N GLU A 57 13.23 -12.79 -9.65
CA GLU A 57 12.22 -12.19 -10.55
C GLU A 57 12.86 -11.20 -11.53
N LEU A 58 13.76 -10.33 -11.05
CA LEU A 58 14.47 -9.39 -11.92
C LEU A 58 15.33 -10.10 -12.96
N GLN A 59 15.95 -11.22 -12.60
CA GLN A 59 16.72 -12.02 -13.55
C GLN A 59 15.80 -12.65 -14.59
N GLU A 60 14.66 -13.24 -14.19
CA GLU A 60 13.69 -13.82 -15.12
C GLU A 60 13.13 -12.76 -16.08
N LEU A 61 12.81 -11.56 -15.60
CA LEU A 61 12.34 -10.45 -16.43
C LEU A 61 13.41 -9.93 -17.40
N ASN A 62 14.68 -9.98 -17.02
CA ASN A 62 15.79 -9.55 -17.86
C ASN A 62 16.32 -10.67 -18.79
N THR A 63 15.88 -11.91 -18.60
CA THR A 63 16.34 -13.05 -19.41
C THR A 63 15.32 -13.33 -20.51
N GLY A 64 15.65 -13.00 -21.76
CA GLY A 64 14.79 -13.24 -22.93
C GLY A 64 14.14 -11.97 -23.47
N ASP A 65 12.99 -12.11 -24.14
CA ASP A 65 12.18 -10.97 -24.60
C ASP A 65 11.27 -10.47 -23.46
N PRO A 66 11.43 -9.21 -22.99
CA PRO A 66 10.58 -8.63 -21.96
C PRO A 66 9.08 -8.67 -22.29
N PHE A 67 8.72 -8.63 -23.59
CA PHE A 67 7.33 -8.66 -24.00
C PHE A 67 6.69 -10.04 -23.80
N ASP A 68 7.44 -11.12 -24.02
CA ASP A 68 6.92 -12.48 -23.80
C ASP A 68 6.62 -12.73 -22.32
N ALA A 69 7.51 -12.31 -21.42
CA ALA A 69 7.30 -12.39 -19.97
C ALA A 69 6.05 -11.59 -19.54
N PHE A 70 5.87 -10.39 -20.10
CA PHE A 70 4.68 -9.57 -19.86
C PHE A 70 3.39 -10.26 -20.33
N TYR A 71 3.37 -10.81 -21.56
CA TYR A 71 2.18 -11.47 -22.09
C TYR A 71 1.83 -12.74 -21.33
N LYS A 72 2.81 -13.48 -20.83
CA LYS A 72 2.59 -14.62 -19.94
C LYS A 72 1.89 -14.18 -18.65
N GLN A 73 2.41 -13.17 -17.95
CA GLN A 73 1.79 -12.63 -16.74
C GLN A 73 0.37 -12.11 -17.00
N LEU A 74 0.15 -11.42 -18.13
CA LEU A 74 -1.17 -10.95 -18.53
C LEU A 74 -2.16 -12.12 -18.75
N GLY A 75 -1.69 -13.21 -19.35
CA GLY A 75 -2.46 -14.43 -19.53
C GLY A 75 -2.91 -15.02 -18.19
N ASP A 76 -1.98 -15.15 -17.25
CA ASP A 76 -2.24 -15.69 -15.91
C ASP A 76 -3.27 -14.84 -15.14
N ILE A 77 -3.15 -13.51 -15.22
CA ILE A 77 -4.11 -12.57 -14.60
C ILE A 77 -5.50 -12.72 -15.21
N ARG A 78 -5.60 -12.82 -16.55
CA ARG A 78 -6.89 -13.02 -17.24
C ARG A 78 -7.53 -14.34 -16.87
N GLU A 79 -6.75 -15.41 -16.79
CA GLU A 79 -7.22 -16.72 -16.38
C GLU A 79 -7.71 -16.71 -14.92
N HIS A 80 -6.98 -16.04 -14.03
CA HIS A 80 -7.41 -15.85 -12.64
C HIS A 80 -8.75 -15.11 -12.56
N HIS A 81 -8.87 -13.97 -13.26
CA HIS A 81 -10.11 -13.21 -13.28
C HIS A 81 -11.28 -14.00 -13.90
N ALA A 82 -11.02 -14.85 -14.90
CA ALA A 82 -12.03 -15.73 -15.47
C ALA A 82 -12.51 -16.80 -14.47
N ARG A 83 -11.61 -17.32 -13.62
CA ARG A 83 -11.93 -18.27 -12.54
C ARG A 83 -12.66 -17.60 -11.37
N TYR A 84 -12.32 -16.35 -11.05
CA TYR A 84 -12.85 -15.62 -9.89
C TYR A 84 -13.48 -14.27 -10.28
N PRO A 85 -14.55 -14.27 -11.10
CA PRO A 85 -15.11 -13.04 -11.65
C PRO A 85 -15.78 -12.12 -10.62
N ASN A 86 -16.09 -12.63 -9.42
CA ASN A 86 -16.69 -11.88 -8.32
C ASN A 86 -15.66 -11.42 -7.27
N GLU A 87 -14.39 -11.76 -7.45
CA GLU A 87 -13.34 -11.28 -6.57
C GLU A 87 -13.20 -9.77 -6.75
N GLN A 88 -13.58 -9.01 -5.73
CA GLN A 88 -13.43 -7.57 -5.77
C GLN A 88 -11.95 -7.24 -5.74
N ALA A 89 -11.49 -6.50 -6.74
CA ALA A 89 -10.16 -5.91 -6.71
C ALA A 89 -9.99 -5.10 -5.42
N GLU A 90 -8.89 -5.31 -4.71
CA GLU A 90 -8.62 -4.62 -3.46
C GLU A 90 -8.54 -3.10 -3.73
N ASN A 91 -9.60 -2.37 -3.37
CA ASN A 91 -9.62 -0.93 -3.52
C ASN A 91 -8.81 -0.31 -2.39
N SER A 92 -7.52 -0.10 -2.66
CA SER A 92 -6.60 0.55 -1.73
C SER A 92 -7.05 1.97 -1.34
N GLU A 93 -7.93 2.63 -2.11
CA GLU A 93 -8.47 3.94 -1.77
C GLU A 93 -9.52 3.89 -0.65
N GLN A 94 -10.28 2.80 -0.54
CA GLN A 94 -11.28 2.65 0.52
C GLN A 94 -10.64 2.58 1.91
N ARG A 95 -9.41 2.06 2.01
CA ARG A 95 -8.67 1.96 3.28
C ARG A 95 -8.37 3.31 3.93
N TYR A 96 -8.34 4.39 3.15
CA TYR A 96 -7.86 5.70 3.61
C TYR A 96 -8.92 6.81 3.51
N LYS A 97 -10.15 6.50 3.07
CA LYS A 97 -11.24 7.49 3.09
C LYS A 97 -11.57 7.87 4.53
N GLN A 98 -11.42 9.15 4.86
CA GLN A 98 -11.85 9.71 6.14
C GLN A 98 -13.35 9.44 6.28
N LYS A 99 -13.76 8.64 7.28
CA LYS A 99 -15.17 8.44 7.59
C LYS A 99 -15.73 9.77 8.08
N ARG A 100 -16.44 10.49 7.19
CA ARG A 100 -17.26 11.62 7.60
C ARG A 100 -18.43 11.05 8.41
N GLY A 101 -18.40 11.27 9.72
CA GLY A 101 -19.55 11.08 10.60
C GLY A 101 -20.54 12.23 10.47
#